data_AF-A0A7S2AM28-F1
#
_entry.id   AF-A0A7S2AM28-F1
#
_cell.length_a   1.000
_cell.length_b   1.000
_cell.length_c   1.000
_cell.angle_alpha   90.00
_cell.angle_beta   90.00
_cell.angle_gamma   90.00
#
_symmetry.space_group_name_H-M   'P 1'
#
loop_
_entity.id
_entity.type
_entity.pdbx_description
1 polymer ?
#
loop_
_entity_poly.entity_id
_entity_poly.type
_entity_poly.pdbx_seq_one_letter_code
_entity_poly.pdbx_strand_id
1 'polypeptide(L)'
;EKQLKHVEGEQTTEQTRLDEMQEEIQELRNEVATSNDTKRAIDDHVEYYTLLEAERKQSDEFDESASTMKAAYDGAVTELNSLRSERLAKESSQDGDDTDGGDDGDGGAADVDMAVARGAGTHVDDPIESCRAMLTRLRQRESSLRESATNLENKMHRFRGTIDERKQAMKQSEKELEKKQYKDIAKNEMAKRVEIKTTSLAEKDLDAYGKALDRALQEFHASRMEEVNAIIKELWQTTYRNGDIDYIAIRSDVEETAAAQAAAAAAGAAKGRGGKKKAAEAA
;
A
#
# COMPACT_ATOMS: atom_id res chain seq x y z
N GLU A 1 -3.36 -24.91 -71.22
CA GLU A 1 -3.06 -23.49 -70.92
C GLU A 1 -4.14 -22.75 -70.14
N LYS A 2 -5.41 -22.68 -70.58
CA LYS A 2 -6.45 -21.91 -69.84
C LYS A 2 -6.74 -22.40 -68.41
N GLN A 3 -6.79 -23.71 -68.18
CA GLN A 3 -7.01 -24.27 -66.83
C GLN A 3 -5.79 -24.08 -65.91
N LEU A 4 -4.58 -24.15 -66.46
CA LEU A 4 -3.34 -23.94 -65.68
C LEU A 4 -3.23 -22.50 -65.17
N LYS A 5 -3.55 -21.51 -66.02
CA LYS A 5 -3.59 -20.10 -65.64
C LYS A 5 -4.70 -19.77 -64.63
N HIS A 6 -5.79 -20.53 -64.63
CA HIS A 6 -6.87 -20.36 -63.66
C HIS A 6 -6.46 -20.85 -62.28
N VAL A 7 -5.82 -22.03 -62.20
CA VAL A 7 -5.28 -22.60 -60.96
C VAL A 7 -4.14 -21.76 -60.39
N GLU A 8 -3.24 -21.23 -61.24
CA GLU A 8 -2.19 -20.30 -60.80
C GLU A 8 -2.79 -18.99 -60.26
N GLY A 9 -3.84 -18.48 -60.89
CA GLY A 9 -4.59 -17.31 -60.40
C GLY A 9 -5.22 -17.55 -59.03
N GLU A 10 -5.89 -18.69 -58.86
CA GLU A 10 -6.51 -19.09 -57.59
C GLU A 10 -5.46 -19.26 -56.47
N GLN A 11 -4.32 -19.91 -56.77
CA GLN A 11 -3.21 -20.03 -55.83
C GLN A 11 -2.63 -18.66 -55.43
N THR A 12 -2.49 -17.72 -56.36
CA THR A 12 -2.00 -16.37 -56.02
C THR A 12 -2.98 -15.59 -55.15
N THR A 13 -4.29 -15.75 -55.35
CA THR A 13 -5.30 -15.12 -54.51
C THR A 13 -5.36 -15.73 -53.12
N GLU A 14 -5.22 -17.06 -53.00
CA GLU A 14 -5.14 -17.71 -51.69
C GLU A 14 -3.87 -17.32 -50.94
N GLN A 15 -2.74 -17.20 -51.64
CA GLN A 15 -1.48 -16.76 -51.05
C GLN A 15 -1.57 -15.34 -50.50
N THR A 16 -2.19 -14.42 -51.25
CA THR A 16 -2.37 -13.02 -50.81
C THR A 16 -3.27 -12.94 -49.57
N ARG A 17 -4.35 -13.72 -49.53
CA ARG A 17 -5.25 -13.80 -48.39
C ARG A 17 -4.57 -14.38 -47.14
N LEU A 18 -3.62 -15.30 -47.34
CA LEU A 18 -2.84 -15.91 -46.26
C LEU A 18 -1.82 -14.90 -45.70
N ASP A 19 -1.21 -14.08 -46.56
CA ASP A 19 -0.30 -13.00 -46.16
C ASP A 19 -1.06 -11.89 -45.39
N GLU A 20 -2.26 -11.51 -45.83
CA GLU A 20 -3.14 -10.58 -45.10
C GLU A 20 -3.50 -11.08 -43.70
N MET A 21 -3.88 -12.36 -43.58
CA MET A 21 -4.15 -12.98 -42.28
C MET A 21 -2.90 -13.04 -41.38
N GLN A 22 -1.71 -13.22 -41.96
CA GLN A 22 -0.47 -13.18 -41.18
C GLN A 22 -0.14 -11.79 -40.68
N GLU A 23 -0.41 -10.75 -41.47
CA GLU A 23 -0.24 -9.35 -41.08
C GLU A 23 -1.18 -8.98 -39.93
N GLU A 24 -2.46 -9.38 -40.01
CA GLU A 24 -3.45 -9.17 -38.95
C GLU A 24 -3.07 -9.90 -37.65
N ILE A 25 -2.58 -11.14 -37.74
CA ILE A 25 -2.05 -11.88 -36.57
C ILE A 25 -0.84 -11.17 -35.96
N GLN A 26 0.03 -10.60 -36.79
CA GLN A 26 1.22 -9.88 -36.31
C GLN A 26 0.83 -8.56 -35.63
N GLU A 27 -0.18 -7.88 -36.13
CA GLU A 27 -0.73 -6.66 -35.52
C GLU A 27 -1.37 -6.96 -34.16
N LEU A 28 -2.22 -7.99 -34.07
CA LEU A 28 -2.79 -8.47 -32.80
C LEU A 28 -1.71 -8.87 -31.79
N ARG A 29 -0.61 -9.50 -32.24
CA ARG A 29 0.53 -9.81 -31.36
C ARG A 29 1.22 -8.56 -30.83
N ASN A 30 1.38 -7.53 -31.66
CA ASN A 30 1.97 -6.27 -31.24
C ASN A 30 1.07 -5.56 -30.21
N GLU A 31 -0.25 -5.55 -30.43
CA GLU A 31 -1.21 -5.02 -29.45
C GLU A 31 -1.14 -5.77 -28.11
N VAL A 32 -1.13 -7.10 -28.14
CA VAL A 32 -0.97 -7.93 -26.93
C VAL A 32 0.35 -7.64 -26.22
N ALA A 33 1.44 -7.40 -26.95
CA ALA A 33 2.72 -7.02 -26.36
C ALA A 33 2.62 -5.66 -25.63
N THR A 34 2.05 -4.64 -26.28
CA THR A 34 1.87 -3.33 -25.63
C THR A 34 0.93 -3.40 -24.41
N SER A 35 -0.12 -4.21 -24.48
CA SER A 35 -1.02 -4.46 -23.35
C SER A 35 -0.29 -5.13 -22.18
N ASN A 36 0.55 -6.13 -22.44
CA ASN A 36 1.37 -6.76 -21.40
C ASN A 36 2.40 -5.81 -20.78
N ASP A 37 3.01 -4.92 -21.57
CA ASP A 37 3.93 -3.91 -21.06
C ASP A 37 3.21 -2.92 -20.14
N THR A 38 2.01 -2.46 -20.51
CA THR A 38 1.20 -1.59 -19.63
C THR A 38 0.78 -2.28 -18.35
N LYS A 39 0.41 -3.57 -18.43
CA LYS A 39 0.06 -4.39 -17.26
C LYS A 39 1.25 -4.53 -16.30
N ARG A 40 2.44 -4.77 -16.82
CA ARG A 40 3.67 -4.84 -16.02
C ARG A 40 3.97 -3.52 -15.31
N ALA A 41 3.81 -2.39 -16.00
CA ALA A 41 3.98 -1.07 -15.38
C ALA A 41 2.95 -0.81 -14.26
N ILE A 42 1.71 -1.29 -14.42
CA ILE A 42 0.69 -1.22 -13.37
C ILE A 42 1.06 -2.10 -12.18
N ASP A 43 1.52 -3.32 -12.41
CA ASP A 43 1.95 -4.24 -11.35
C ASP A 43 3.13 -3.64 -10.54
N ASP A 44 4.13 -3.06 -11.23
CA ASP A 44 5.26 -2.37 -10.59
C ASP A 44 4.78 -1.15 -9.76
N HIS A 45 3.81 -0.39 -10.27
CA HIS A 45 3.23 0.73 -9.52
C HIS A 45 2.45 0.26 -8.28
N VAL A 46 1.69 -0.82 -8.37
CA VAL A 46 0.97 -1.41 -7.23
C VAL A 46 1.96 -1.86 -6.16
N GLU A 47 3.07 -2.51 -6.55
CA GLU A 47 4.11 -2.96 -5.63
C GLU A 47 4.82 -1.78 -4.93
N TYR A 48 5.05 -0.68 -5.65
CA TYR A 48 5.57 0.55 -5.05
C TYR A 48 4.62 1.15 -4.00
N TYR A 49 3.33 1.22 -4.29
CA TYR A 49 2.35 1.78 -3.35
C TYR A 49 2.15 0.90 -2.11
N THR A 50 2.21 -0.42 -2.23
CA THR A 50 2.11 -1.33 -1.07
C THR A 50 3.32 -1.20 -0.15
N LEU A 51 4.52 -1.03 -0.71
CA LEU A 51 5.74 -0.71 0.05
C LEU A 51 5.64 0.63 0.77
N LEU A 52 5.17 1.68 0.08
CA LEU A 52 4.99 3.01 0.68
C LEU A 52 3.95 3.00 1.80
N GLU A 53 2.89 2.20 1.66
CA GLU A 53 1.86 2.03 2.67
C GLU A 53 2.37 1.24 3.90
N ALA A 54 3.30 0.30 3.70
CA ALA A 54 4.00 -0.38 4.79
C ALA A 54 4.96 0.56 5.54
N GLU A 55 5.71 1.41 4.84
CA GLU A 55 6.58 2.42 5.46
C GLU A 55 5.77 3.45 6.27
N ARG A 56 4.60 3.87 5.76
CA ARG A 56 3.69 4.76 6.51
C ARG A 56 3.19 4.12 7.79
N LYS A 57 2.76 2.86 7.75
CA LYS A 57 2.36 2.12 8.95
C LYS A 57 3.49 2.04 9.97
N GLN A 58 4.71 1.79 9.51
CA GLN A 58 5.87 1.76 10.39
C GLN A 58 6.13 3.14 11.02
N SER A 59 5.95 4.23 10.28
CA SER A 59 6.03 5.60 10.81
C SER A 59 4.94 5.88 11.85
N ASP A 60 3.70 5.45 11.60
CA ASP A 60 2.59 5.62 12.54
C ASP A 60 2.83 4.83 13.84
N GLU A 61 3.37 3.62 13.76
CA GLU A 61 3.80 2.82 14.92
C GLU A 61 4.93 3.50 15.71
N PHE A 62 5.88 4.15 15.02
CA PHE A 62 6.93 4.94 15.67
C PHE A 62 6.38 6.18 16.38
N ASP A 63 5.41 6.88 15.77
CA ASP A 63 4.76 8.04 16.38
C ASP A 63 3.89 7.65 17.59
N GLU A 64 3.22 6.50 17.54
CA GLU A 64 2.48 5.94 18.67
C GLU A 64 3.43 5.55 19.82
N SER A 65 4.56 4.91 19.51
CA SER A 65 5.62 4.61 20.47
C SER A 65 6.23 5.88 21.08
N ALA A 66 6.48 6.92 20.28
CA ALA A 66 6.95 8.21 20.77
C ALA A 66 5.93 8.91 21.68
N SER A 67 4.63 8.81 21.35
CA SER A 67 3.53 9.35 22.15
C SER A 67 3.44 8.67 23.53
N THR A 68 3.53 7.33 23.58
CA THR A 68 3.55 6.58 24.84
C THR A 68 4.79 6.91 25.69
N MET A 69 5.96 7.05 25.06
CA MET A 69 7.20 7.44 25.76
C MET A 69 7.13 8.86 26.32
N LYS A 70 6.50 9.79 25.59
CA LYS A 70 6.26 11.16 26.05
C LYS A 70 5.28 11.20 27.21
N ALA A 71 4.18 10.44 27.15
CA ALA A 71 3.22 10.33 28.25
C ALA A 71 3.87 9.74 29.52
N ALA A 72 4.75 8.75 29.38
CA ALA A 72 5.52 8.19 30.49
C ALA A 72 6.48 9.22 31.11
N TYR A 73 7.15 10.03 30.29
CA TYR A 73 8.01 11.13 30.76
C TYR A 73 7.20 12.21 31.48
N ASP A 74 6.08 12.64 30.90
CA ASP A 74 5.19 13.64 31.51
C ASP A 74 4.63 13.11 32.84
N GLY A 75 4.27 11.83 32.91
CA GLY A 75 3.90 11.14 34.16
C GLY A 75 5.00 11.20 35.22
N ALA A 76 6.23 10.82 34.87
CA ALA A 76 7.37 10.89 35.80
C ALA A 76 7.67 12.32 36.27
N VAL A 77 7.49 13.32 35.40
CA VAL A 77 7.62 14.74 35.77
C VAL A 77 6.53 15.16 36.76
N THR A 78 5.28 14.71 36.56
CA THR A 78 4.20 14.98 37.52
C THR A 78 4.44 14.34 38.88
N GLU A 79 4.97 13.10 38.93
CA GLU A 79 5.36 12.44 40.18
C GLU A 79 6.54 13.13 40.88
N LEU A 80 7.55 13.59 40.13
CA LEU A 80 8.64 14.37 40.72
C LEU A 80 8.16 15.70 41.30
N ASN A 81 7.22 16.37 40.62
CA ASN A 81 6.64 17.61 41.11
C ASN A 81 5.76 17.39 42.36
N SER A 82 5.02 16.28 42.44
CA SER A 82 4.25 15.95 43.64
C SER A 82 5.15 15.62 44.83
N LEU A 83 6.20 14.81 44.64
CA LEU A 83 7.20 14.51 45.68
C LEU A 83 7.96 15.77 46.12
N ARG A 84 8.26 16.69 45.20
CA ARG A 84 8.86 17.99 45.52
C ARG A 84 7.92 18.85 46.36
N SER A 85 6.63 18.87 46.04
CA SER A 85 5.63 19.61 46.83
C SER A 85 5.43 19.01 48.23
N GLU A 86 5.50 17.69 48.38
CA GLU A 86 5.42 17.01 49.68
C GLU A 86 6.67 17.26 50.54
N ARG A 87 7.85 17.33 49.91
CA ARG A 87 9.10 17.71 50.60
C ARG A 87 9.04 19.16 51.10
N LEU A 88 8.57 20.09 50.27
CA LEU A 88 8.40 21.50 50.66
C LEU A 88 7.41 21.65 51.83
N ALA A 89 6.34 20.85 51.86
CA ALA A 89 5.40 20.85 52.98
C ALA A 89 6.04 20.32 54.29
N LYS A 90 6.93 19.32 54.20
CA LYS A 90 7.69 18.78 55.35
C LYS A 90 8.78 19.75 55.85
N GLU A 91 9.44 20.46 54.94
CA GLU A 91 10.39 21.52 55.30
C GLU A 91 9.69 22.71 55.99
N SER A 92 8.51 23.13 55.51
CA SER A 92 7.74 24.20 56.16
C SER A 92 7.18 23.85 57.54
N SER A 93 7.09 22.55 57.88
CA SER A 93 6.66 22.11 59.22
C SER A 93 7.78 22.02 60.24
N GLN A 94 9.04 22.12 59.81
CA GLN A 94 10.21 21.96 60.69
C GLN A 94 10.84 23.29 61.15
N ASP A 95 10.51 24.42 60.52
CA ASP A 95 11.00 25.76 60.89
C ASP A 95 10.10 26.49 61.92
N GLY A 96 9.44 25.74 62.82
CA GLY A 96 8.39 26.26 63.71
C GLY A 96 8.60 26.09 65.22
N ASP A 97 9.79 25.71 65.69
CA ASP A 97 10.07 25.56 67.14
C ASP A 97 11.49 26.04 67.43
N ASP A 98 11.63 27.33 67.79
CA ASP A 98 12.63 27.86 68.74
C ASP A 98 12.61 29.40 68.74
N THR A 99 11.66 29.97 69.49
CA THR A 99 11.78 31.31 70.08
C THR A 99 11.06 31.33 71.43
N ASP A 100 11.78 31.38 72.55
CA ASP A 100 11.83 32.57 73.45
C ASP A 100 12.32 32.24 74.89
N GLY A 101 13.03 33.22 75.49
CA GLY A 101 13.29 33.41 76.94
C GLY A 101 14.60 32.84 77.47
N GLY A 102 15.66 33.62 77.74
CA GLY A 102 15.83 34.54 78.89
C GLY A 102 16.31 33.73 80.12
N ASP A 103 17.41 33.99 80.83
CA ASP A 103 17.91 35.25 81.38
C ASP A 103 19.20 34.98 82.22
N ASP A 104 20.01 36.03 82.36
CA ASP A 104 20.99 36.37 83.41
C ASP A 104 22.15 35.46 83.89
N GLY A 105 23.34 36.10 83.99
CA GLY A 105 24.21 35.92 85.16
C GLY A 105 25.70 35.64 84.94
N ASP A 106 26.47 36.73 84.83
CA ASP A 106 27.72 37.01 85.59
C ASP A 106 28.94 36.05 85.59
N GLY A 107 30.07 36.60 85.14
CA GLY A 107 31.33 36.60 85.91
C GLY A 107 32.12 35.30 86.11
N GLY A 108 33.32 35.21 85.52
CA GLY A 108 34.37 34.36 86.08
C GLY A 108 35.42 33.87 85.10
N ALA A 109 36.56 34.56 85.09
CA ALA A 109 37.81 34.01 84.58
C ALA A 109 38.27 32.80 85.41
N ALA A 110 38.68 31.71 84.78
CA ALA A 110 39.60 30.74 85.35
C ALA A 110 40.29 29.91 84.26
N ASP A 111 41.57 30.20 84.12
CA ASP A 111 42.71 29.38 83.74
C ASP A 111 42.61 27.83 83.82
N VAL A 112 43.33 27.22 82.86
CA VAL A 112 44.23 26.03 82.98
C VAL A 112 43.62 24.62 83.02
N ASP A 113 43.86 23.83 81.95
CA ASP A 113 44.72 22.62 81.95
C ASP A 113 44.82 22.05 80.51
N MET A 114 45.92 22.25 79.76
CA MET A 114 47.12 21.42 79.67
C MET A 114 46.89 19.90 79.58
N ALA A 115 46.73 19.40 78.34
CA ALA A 115 47.08 18.02 77.98
C ALA A 115 48.06 18.04 76.79
N VAL A 116 49.34 18.21 77.10
CA VAL A 116 50.46 17.92 76.21
C VAL A 116 50.92 16.49 76.52
N ALA A 117 51.04 15.63 75.52
CA ALA A 117 52.36 15.17 75.06
C ALA A 117 52.31 13.94 74.12
N ARG A 118 53.22 14.00 73.14
CA ARG A 118 53.92 12.93 72.38
C ARG A 118 53.23 12.49 71.08
N GLY A 119 53.86 12.55 69.90
CA GLY A 119 55.24 12.87 69.55
C GLY A 119 55.65 12.07 68.30
N ALA A 120 55.70 12.75 67.15
CA ALA A 120 56.48 12.46 65.94
C ALA A 120 56.24 13.67 65.01
N GLY A 121 57.20 14.52 64.66
CA GLY A 121 58.49 14.16 64.09
C GLY A 121 58.47 14.38 62.57
N THR A 122 58.30 15.63 62.13
CA THR A 122 58.89 16.24 60.92
C THR A 122 58.62 15.59 59.54
N HIS A 123 57.59 16.05 58.83
CA HIS A 123 57.70 16.48 57.43
C HIS A 123 56.59 17.51 57.16
N VAL A 124 56.98 18.77 57.04
CA VAL A 124 56.07 19.86 56.67
C VAL A 124 55.93 19.78 55.16
N ASP A 125 54.92 19.06 54.68
CA ASP A 125 54.45 19.21 53.29
C ASP A 125 53.60 20.48 53.22
N ASP A 126 54.05 21.41 52.38
CA ASP A 126 53.65 22.82 52.40
C ASP A 126 52.13 23.03 52.17
N PRO A 127 51.46 23.94 52.91
CA PRO A 127 50.08 24.36 52.61
C PRO A 127 49.91 24.89 51.17
N ILE A 128 51.02 25.27 50.54
CA ILE A 128 51.11 25.70 49.14
C ILE A 128 50.87 24.52 48.17
N GLU A 129 51.31 23.30 48.48
CA GLU A 129 51.07 22.13 47.63
C GLU A 129 49.60 21.71 47.63
N SER A 130 48.94 21.81 48.79
CA SER A 130 47.50 21.58 48.91
C SER A 130 46.69 22.61 48.09
N CYS A 131 47.05 23.90 48.18
CA CYS A 131 46.44 24.94 47.36
C CYS A 131 46.72 24.74 45.85
N ARG A 132 47.92 24.29 45.46
CA ARG A 132 48.25 23.93 44.06
C ARG A 132 47.44 22.73 43.55
N ALA A 133 47.25 21.71 44.38
CA ALA A 133 46.41 20.56 44.06
C ALA A 133 44.94 20.99 43.87
N MET A 134 44.43 21.87 44.73
CA MET A 134 43.08 22.44 44.60
C MET A 134 42.93 23.28 43.32
N LEU A 135 43.89 24.16 43.01
CA LEU A 135 43.92 24.94 41.76
C LEU A 135 43.97 24.04 40.51
N THR A 136 44.70 22.93 40.57
CA THR A 136 44.78 21.97 39.46
C THR A 136 43.44 21.27 39.23
N ARG A 137 42.73 20.88 40.31
CA ARG A 137 41.38 20.31 40.24
C ARG A 137 40.36 21.32 39.71
N LEU A 138 40.44 22.59 40.13
CA LEU A 138 39.58 23.66 39.61
C LEU A 138 39.83 23.91 38.13
N ARG A 139 41.09 23.92 37.67
CA ARG A 139 41.45 24.03 36.24
C ARG A 139 40.99 22.84 35.41
N GLN A 140 41.14 21.62 35.93
CA GLN A 140 40.62 20.41 35.26
C GLN A 140 39.10 20.46 35.14
N ARG A 141 38.39 20.94 36.17
CA ARG A 141 36.94 21.12 36.14
C ARG A 141 36.52 22.23 35.17
N GLU A 142 37.28 23.32 35.08
CA GLU A 142 37.05 24.37 34.09
C GLU A 142 37.26 23.86 32.66
N SER A 143 38.28 23.02 32.43
CA SER A 143 38.52 22.38 31.13
C SER A 143 37.39 21.42 30.75
N SER A 144 36.96 20.55 31.66
CA SER A 144 35.88 19.59 31.36
C SER A 144 34.52 20.26 31.15
N LEU A 145 34.26 21.37 31.84
CA LEU A 145 33.09 22.22 31.60
C LEU A 145 33.16 22.93 30.25
N ARG A 146 34.33 23.42 29.83
CA ARG A 146 34.54 24.00 28.49
C ARG A 146 34.38 22.96 27.38
N GLU A 147 34.91 21.76 27.55
CA GLU A 147 34.74 20.64 26.61
C GLU A 147 33.27 20.23 26.50
N SER A 148 32.54 20.21 27.63
CA SER A 148 31.11 19.95 27.64
C SER A 148 30.33 21.05 26.91
N ALA A 149 30.65 22.33 27.16
CA ALA A 149 30.03 23.46 26.48
C ALA A 149 30.23 23.42 24.97
N THR A 150 31.46 23.21 24.51
CA THR A 150 31.78 23.09 23.07
C THR A 150 31.10 21.88 22.42
N ASN A 151 30.96 20.75 23.14
CA ASN A 151 30.20 19.60 22.65
C ASN A 151 28.70 19.92 22.51
N LEU A 152 28.10 20.62 23.47
CA LEU A 152 26.72 21.09 23.37
C LEU A 152 26.53 22.08 22.22
N GLU A 153 27.46 23.02 22.02
CA GLU A 153 27.43 23.96 20.89
C GLU A 153 27.52 23.22 19.56
N ASN A 154 28.42 22.24 19.44
CA ASN A 154 28.53 21.41 18.25
C ASN A 154 27.23 20.64 17.97
N LYS A 155 26.61 20.05 19.00
CA LYS A 155 25.30 19.40 18.86
C LYS A 155 24.22 20.39 18.41
N MET A 156 24.17 21.58 19.00
CA MET A 156 23.24 22.64 18.61
C MET A 156 23.42 23.05 17.15
N HIS A 157 24.65 23.25 16.68
CA HIS A 157 24.93 23.56 15.28
C HIS A 157 24.50 22.44 14.34
N ARG A 158 24.72 21.17 14.71
CA ARG A 158 24.25 20.02 13.92
C ARG A 158 22.73 19.98 13.82
N PHE A 159 22.02 20.08 14.95
CA PHE A 159 20.56 20.08 14.95
C PHE A 159 20.00 21.27 14.18
N ARG A 160 20.64 22.45 14.29
CA ARG A 160 20.24 23.63 13.52
C ARG A 160 20.39 23.42 12.02
N GLY A 161 21.51 22.84 11.57
CA GLY A 161 21.70 22.47 10.16
C GLY A 161 20.61 21.52 9.66
N THR A 162 20.31 20.46 10.42
CA THR A 162 19.26 19.50 10.04
C THR A 162 17.86 20.11 10.06
N ILE A 163 17.56 21.04 10.97
CA ILE A 163 16.29 21.77 10.98
C ILE A 163 16.18 22.66 9.74
N ASP A 164 17.25 23.35 9.36
CA ASP A 164 17.26 24.23 8.20
C ASP A 164 17.13 23.43 6.89
N GLU A 165 17.79 22.27 6.77
CA GLU A 165 17.62 21.32 5.66
C GLU A 165 16.18 20.82 5.55
N ARG A 166 15.58 20.38 6.68
CA ARG A 166 14.19 19.91 6.70
C ARG A 166 13.21 21.03 6.34
N LYS A 167 13.43 22.25 6.83
CA LYS A 167 12.62 23.42 6.46
C LYS A 167 12.73 23.75 4.97
N GLN A 168 13.92 23.60 4.38
CA GLN A 168 14.11 23.78 2.95
C GLN A 168 13.40 22.69 2.14
N ALA A 169 13.49 21.43 2.56
CA ALA A 169 12.79 20.31 1.93
C ALA A 169 11.26 20.48 2.00
N MET A 170 10.72 20.89 3.15
CA MET A 170 9.29 21.21 3.29
C MET A 170 8.85 22.31 2.33
N LYS A 171 9.59 23.42 2.24
CA LYS A 171 9.29 24.51 1.30
C LYS A 171 9.39 24.08 -0.17
N GLN A 172 10.32 23.17 -0.49
CA GLN A 172 10.42 22.61 -1.84
C GLN A 172 9.21 21.74 -2.15
N SER A 173 8.85 20.83 -1.24
CA SER A 173 7.67 19.97 -1.40
C SER A 173 6.36 20.77 -1.49
N GLU A 174 6.19 21.83 -0.70
CA GLU A 174 5.06 22.76 -0.80
C GLU A 174 4.99 23.42 -2.17
N LYS A 175 6.12 23.92 -2.69
CA LYS A 175 6.18 24.51 -4.05
C LYS A 175 5.88 23.49 -5.14
N GLU A 176 6.27 22.23 -4.95
CA GLU A 176 5.96 21.15 -5.87
C GLU A 176 4.48 20.80 -5.86
N LEU A 177 3.87 20.72 -4.68
CA LEU A 177 2.44 20.53 -4.51
C LEU A 177 1.63 21.72 -5.08
N GLU A 178 2.22 22.92 -5.07
CA GLU A 178 1.60 24.10 -5.66
C GLU A 178 1.61 24.11 -7.20
N LYS A 179 2.41 23.26 -7.85
CA LYS A 179 2.40 23.16 -9.31
C LYS A 179 0.99 22.74 -9.78
N LYS A 180 0.54 23.36 -10.87
CA LYS A 180 -0.82 23.14 -11.44
C LYS A 180 -1.12 21.66 -11.72
N GLN A 181 -0.09 20.88 -12.03
CA GLN A 181 -0.21 19.44 -12.27
C GLN A 181 -0.67 18.65 -11.05
N TYR A 182 -0.35 19.10 -9.82
CA TYR A 182 -0.71 18.40 -8.57
C TYR A 182 -2.00 18.93 -7.94
N LYS A 183 -2.30 20.23 -8.10
CA LYS A 183 -3.51 20.84 -7.55
C LYS A 183 -4.82 20.27 -8.12
N ASP A 184 -4.84 19.94 -9.41
CA ASP A 184 -6.05 19.48 -10.09
C ASP A 184 -6.09 17.95 -10.27
N ILE A 185 -5.17 17.19 -9.65
CA ILE A 185 -5.13 15.72 -9.79
C ILE A 185 -6.44 15.10 -9.37
N ALA A 186 -7.00 15.48 -8.21
CA ALA A 186 -8.26 14.88 -7.74
C ALA A 186 -9.41 15.08 -8.73
N LYS A 187 -9.47 16.23 -9.39
CA LYS A 187 -10.50 16.52 -10.41
C LYS A 187 -10.23 15.75 -11.70
N ASN A 188 -8.99 15.74 -12.16
CA ASN A 188 -8.61 15.01 -13.38
C ASN A 188 -8.75 13.50 -13.20
N GLU A 189 -8.39 12.98 -12.03
CA GLU A 189 -8.52 11.59 -11.62
C GLU A 189 -10.00 11.19 -11.60
N MET A 190 -10.87 11.99 -10.99
CA MET A 190 -12.31 11.76 -11.04
C MET A 190 -12.84 11.78 -12.48
N ALA A 191 -12.43 12.76 -13.30
CA ALA A 191 -12.85 12.84 -14.69
C ALA A 191 -12.40 11.62 -15.50
N LYS A 192 -11.13 11.20 -15.35
CA LYS A 192 -10.56 10.03 -16.01
C LYS A 192 -11.18 8.72 -15.51
N ARG A 193 -11.48 8.62 -14.23
CA ARG A 193 -12.19 7.46 -13.67
C ARG A 193 -13.59 7.33 -14.24
N VAL A 194 -14.32 8.45 -14.39
CA VAL A 194 -15.64 8.46 -15.03
C VAL A 194 -15.52 8.08 -16.51
N GLU A 195 -14.52 8.62 -17.23
CA GLU A 195 -14.25 8.28 -18.63
C GLU A 195 -14.01 6.78 -18.79
N ILE A 196 -13.07 6.19 -18.04
CA ILE A 196 -12.75 4.75 -18.07
C ILE A 196 -13.97 3.89 -17.72
N LYS A 197 -14.73 4.29 -16.70
CA LYS A 197 -15.91 3.53 -16.30
C LYS A 197 -17.00 3.58 -17.38
N THR A 198 -17.15 4.72 -18.04
CA THR A 198 -18.11 4.90 -19.13
C THR A 198 -17.69 4.11 -20.37
N THR A 199 -16.41 4.15 -20.74
CA THR A 199 -15.90 3.38 -21.89
C THR A 199 -15.98 1.87 -21.64
N SER A 200 -15.66 1.41 -20.43
CA SER A 200 -15.80 -0.01 -20.06
C SER A 200 -17.27 -0.48 -20.06
N LEU A 201 -18.22 0.38 -19.70
CA LEU A 201 -19.64 0.06 -19.84
C LEU A 201 -20.06 0.01 -21.31
N ALA A 202 -19.62 0.97 -22.12
CA ALA A 202 -19.90 0.97 -23.56
C ALA A 202 -19.33 -0.27 -24.26
N GLU A 203 -18.13 -0.72 -23.89
CA GLU A 203 -17.53 -1.94 -24.39
C GLU A 203 -18.39 -3.18 -24.08
N LYS A 204 -18.86 -3.31 -22.83
CA LYS A 204 -19.74 -4.41 -22.42
C LYS A 204 -21.08 -4.39 -23.16
N ASP A 205 -21.63 -3.19 -23.36
CA ASP A 205 -22.87 -3.04 -24.11
C ASP A 205 -22.67 -3.43 -25.58
N LEU A 206 -21.55 -3.05 -26.20
CA LEU A 206 -21.21 -3.45 -27.57
C LEU A 206 -21.05 -4.97 -27.71
N ASP A 207 -20.37 -5.63 -26.76
CA ASP A 207 -20.25 -7.10 -26.75
C ASP A 207 -21.62 -7.78 -26.58
N ALA A 208 -22.47 -7.24 -25.69
CA ALA A 208 -23.83 -7.75 -25.51
C ALA A 208 -24.68 -7.56 -26.79
N TYR A 209 -24.58 -6.42 -27.45
CA TYR A 209 -25.28 -6.16 -28.71
C TYR A 209 -24.76 -7.04 -29.85
N GLY A 210 -23.44 -7.27 -29.94
CA GLY A 210 -22.86 -8.19 -30.92
C GLY A 210 -23.41 -9.60 -30.76
N LYS A 211 -23.39 -10.13 -29.54
CA LYS A 211 -23.95 -11.46 -29.23
C LYS A 211 -25.46 -11.55 -29.48
N ALA A 212 -26.21 -10.52 -29.12
CA ALA A 212 -27.65 -10.48 -29.35
C ALA A 212 -27.97 -10.43 -30.86
N LEU A 213 -27.19 -9.68 -31.63
CA LEU A 213 -27.32 -9.59 -33.08
C LEU A 213 -27.01 -10.93 -33.75
N ASP A 214 -25.90 -11.58 -33.39
CA ASP A 214 -25.54 -12.90 -33.92
C ASP A 214 -26.63 -13.94 -33.63
N ARG A 215 -27.19 -13.90 -32.42
CA ARG A 215 -28.31 -14.77 -32.06
C ARG A 215 -29.54 -14.51 -32.91
N ALA A 216 -29.93 -13.24 -33.07
CA ALA A 216 -31.07 -12.87 -33.90
C ALA A 216 -30.85 -13.26 -35.37
N LEU A 217 -29.61 -13.14 -35.87
CA LEU A 217 -29.23 -13.54 -37.21
C LEU A 217 -29.31 -15.07 -37.39
N GLN A 218 -28.84 -15.84 -36.41
CA GLN A 218 -28.99 -17.30 -36.39
C GLN A 218 -30.46 -17.72 -36.39
N GLU A 219 -31.29 -17.11 -35.54
CA GLU A 219 -32.73 -17.36 -35.47
C GLU A 219 -33.42 -17.01 -36.81
N PHE A 220 -33.02 -15.90 -37.44
CA PHE A 220 -33.50 -15.51 -38.76
C PHE A 220 -33.11 -16.53 -39.84
N HIS A 221 -31.86 -16.97 -39.89
CA HIS A 221 -31.42 -17.99 -40.85
C HIS A 221 -32.12 -19.33 -40.62
N ALA A 222 -32.33 -19.74 -39.37
CA ALA A 222 -33.09 -20.95 -39.06
C ALA A 222 -34.54 -20.86 -39.57
N SER A 223 -35.23 -19.74 -39.29
CA SER A 223 -36.59 -19.50 -39.79
C SER A 223 -36.65 -19.52 -41.32
N ARG A 224 -35.68 -18.90 -42.00
CA ARG A 224 -35.61 -18.92 -43.47
C ARG A 224 -35.30 -20.31 -44.03
N MET A 225 -34.48 -21.08 -43.34
CA MET A 225 -34.12 -22.44 -43.74
C MET A 225 -35.32 -23.38 -43.64
N GLU A 226 -36.14 -23.21 -42.59
CA GLU A 226 -37.40 -23.93 -42.42
C GLU A 226 -38.40 -23.61 -43.55
N GLU A 227 -38.57 -22.33 -43.87
CA GLU A 227 -39.42 -21.89 -45.00
C GLU A 227 -38.96 -22.49 -46.34
N VAL A 228 -37.65 -22.47 -46.62
CA VAL A 228 -37.08 -23.04 -47.85
C VAL A 228 -37.31 -24.55 -47.91
N ASN A 229 -37.09 -25.26 -46.81
CA ASN A 229 -37.32 -26.70 -46.74
C ASN A 229 -38.80 -27.07 -46.91
N ALA A 230 -39.72 -26.23 -46.45
CA ALA A 230 -41.15 -26.43 -46.67
C ALA A 230 -41.51 -26.35 -48.17
N ILE A 231 -40.97 -25.35 -48.88
CA ILE A 231 -41.19 -25.18 -50.33
C ILE A 231 -40.58 -26.35 -51.11
N ILE A 232 -39.36 -26.78 -50.77
CA ILE A 232 -38.71 -27.92 -51.43
C ILE A 232 -39.54 -29.19 -51.26
N LYS A 233 -40.08 -29.42 -50.06
CA LYS A 233 -40.92 -30.58 -49.77
C LYS A 233 -42.20 -30.57 -50.61
N GLU A 234 -42.86 -29.42 -50.72
CA GLU A 234 -44.06 -29.26 -51.57
C GLU A 234 -43.76 -29.51 -53.05
N LEU A 235 -42.65 -28.96 -53.55
CA LEU A 235 -42.19 -29.16 -54.93
C LEU A 235 -41.82 -30.63 -55.20
N TRP A 236 -41.15 -31.28 -54.25
CA TRP A 236 -40.75 -32.69 -54.36
C TRP A 236 -41.97 -33.60 -54.51
N GLN A 237 -42.96 -33.43 -53.63
CA GLN A 237 -44.21 -34.21 -53.66
C GLN A 237 -45.00 -34.00 -54.95
N THR A 238 -44.92 -32.81 -55.54
CA THR A 238 -45.61 -32.50 -56.80
C THR A 238 -44.92 -33.11 -58.03
N THR A 239 -43.58 -33.24 -57.99
CA THR A 239 -42.78 -33.53 -59.19
C THR A 239 -42.25 -34.96 -59.23
N TYR A 240 -42.01 -35.60 -58.08
CA TYR A 240 -41.46 -36.95 -57.97
C TYR A 240 -42.56 -38.00 -57.80
N ARG A 241 -42.68 -38.93 -58.75
CA ARG A 241 -43.76 -39.93 -58.79
C ARG A 241 -43.39 -41.32 -58.27
N ASN A 242 -42.09 -41.60 -58.10
CA ASN A 242 -41.64 -42.90 -57.61
C ASN A 242 -41.62 -42.90 -56.07
N GLY A 243 -41.91 -44.04 -55.45
CA GLY A 243 -42.03 -44.16 -53.98
C GLY A 243 -40.71 -44.35 -53.25
N ASP A 244 -39.59 -44.07 -53.91
CA ASP A 244 -38.26 -44.46 -53.44
C ASP A 244 -37.68 -43.43 -52.45
N ILE A 245 -38.20 -42.19 -52.46
CA ILE A 245 -37.71 -41.06 -51.64
C ILE A 245 -38.91 -40.21 -51.20
N ASP A 246 -39.10 -40.07 -49.89
CA ASP A 246 -40.23 -39.35 -49.30
C ASP A 246 -40.14 -37.82 -49.44
N TYR A 247 -38.97 -37.23 -49.12
CA TYR A 247 -38.70 -35.80 -49.26
C TYR A 247 -37.20 -35.49 -49.21
N ILE A 248 -36.83 -34.31 -49.70
CA ILE A 248 -35.48 -33.76 -49.59
C ILE A 248 -35.53 -32.52 -48.72
N ALA A 249 -34.53 -32.35 -47.84
CA ALA A 249 -34.35 -31.15 -47.04
C ALA A 249 -32.87 -30.79 -46.99
N ILE A 250 -32.59 -29.49 -46.93
CA ILE A 250 -31.26 -28.93 -46.74
C ILE A 250 -31.05 -28.76 -45.24
N ARG A 251 -29.95 -29.33 -44.72
CA ARG A 251 -29.52 -29.21 -43.33
C ARG A 251 -28.34 -28.25 -43.24
N SER A 252 -28.36 -27.38 -42.24
CA SER A 252 -27.25 -26.49 -41.89
C SER A 252 -26.63 -26.92 -40.56
N ASP A 253 -25.29 -26.94 -40.48
CA ASP A 253 -24.53 -27.39 -39.29
C ASP A 253 -24.84 -26.57 -38.01
N VAL A 254 -25.45 -25.40 -38.17
CA VAL A 254 -25.93 -24.54 -37.08
C VAL A 254 -27.02 -25.23 -36.25
N GLU A 255 -27.83 -26.11 -36.85
CA GLU A 255 -28.83 -26.90 -36.10
C GLU A 255 -28.19 -28.04 -35.28
N GLU A 256 -27.11 -28.66 -35.77
CA GLU A 256 -26.45 -29.79 -35.11
C GLU A 256 -25.75 -29.35 -33.81
N THR A 257 -25.15 -28.15 -33.81
CA THR A 257 -24.53 -27.56 -32.63
C THR A 257 -25.56 -27.13 -31.58
N ALA A 258 -26.70 -26.55 -31.99
CA ALA A 258 -27.80 -26.23 -31.07
C ALA A 258 -28.46 -27.49 -30.48
N ALA A 259 -28.67 -28.54 -31.29
CA ALA A 259 -29.18 -29.83 -30.83
C ALA A 259 -28.20 -30.55 -29.89
N ALA A 260 -26.90 -30.51 -30.17
CA ALA A 260 -25.86 -31.07 -29.32
C ALA A 260 -25.77 -30.34 -27.97
N GLN A 261 -25.88 -29.01 -27.95
CA GLN A 261 -25.90 -28.22 -26.72
C GLN A 261 -27.16 -28.48 -25.88
N ALA A 262 -28.33 -28.59 -26.51
CA ALA A 262 -29.58 -28.95 -25.83
C ALA A 262 -29.54 -30.37 -25.23
N ALA A 263 -28.96 -31.34 -25.96
CA ALA A 263 -28.77 -32.70 -25.48
C ALA A 263 -27.78 -32.78 -24.30
N ALA A 264 -26.69 -32.01 -24.35
CA ALA A 264 -25.71 -31.93 -23.26
C ALA A 264 -26.30 -31.31 -21.97
N ALA A 265 -27.11 -30.25 -22.10
CA ALA A 265 -27.79 -29.64 -20.97
C ALA A 265 -28.81 -30.58 -20.30
N ALA A 266 -29.56 -31.36 -21.09
CA ALA A 266 -30.50 -32.36 -20.58
C ALA A 266 -29.78 -33.52 -19.85
N ALA A 267 -28.63 -33.96 -20.35
CA ALA A 267 -27.81 -35.00 -19.70
C ALA A 267 -27.21 -34.53 -18.36
N GLY A 268 -26.83 -33.26 -18.24
CA GLY A 268 -26.33 -32.66 -16.99
C GLY A 268 -27.38 -32.63 -15.87
N ALA A 269 -28.65 -32.33 -16.20
CA ALA A 269 -29.75 -32.27 -15.25
C ALA A 269 -30.15 -33.66 -14.68
N ALA A 270 -30.04 -34.72 -15.48
CA ALA A 270 -30.35 -36.08 -15.04
C ALA A 270 -29.35 -36.62 -14.00
N LYS A 271 -28.07 -36.24 -14.10
CA LYS A 271 -27.00 -36.71 -13.21
C LYS A 271 -27.09 -36.10 -11.80
N GLY A 272 -27.62 -34.87 -11.66
CA GLY A 272 -27.82 -34.20 -10.38
C GLY A 272 -28.95 -34.79 -9.50
N ARG A 273 -29.90 -35.52 -10.10
CA ARG A 273 -31.06 -36.08 -9.36
C ARG A 273 -30.79 -37.48 -8.75
N GLY A 274 -29.73 -38.15 -9.17
CA GLY A 274 -29.31 -39.46 -8.62
C GLY A 274 -28.49 -39.38 -7.33
N GLY A 275 -27.83 -38.24 -7.07
CA GLY A 275 -26.95 -38.07 -5.90
C GLY A 275 -27.68 -37.91 -4.56
N LYS A 276 -28.92 -37.40 -4.56
CA LYS A 276 -29.67 -37.14 -3.32
C LYS A 276 -30.36 -38.37 -2.71
N LYS A 277 -30.50 -39.49 -3.43
CA LYS A 277 -31.13 -40.70 -2.88
C LYS A 277 -30.19 -41.59 -2.05
N LYS A 278 -28.87 -41.52 -2.24
CA LYS A 278 -27.91 -42.33 -1.45
C LYS A 278 -27.61 -41.78 -0.05
N ALA A 279 -28.03 -40.56 0.27
CA ALA A 279 -27.80 -39.94 1.58
C ALA A 279 -28.95 -40.16 2.59
N ALA A 280 -30.08 -40.75 2.18
CA ALA A 280 -31.26 -40.93 3.03
C ALA A 280 -31.47 -42.38 3.53
N GLU A 281 -30.56 -43.31 3.22
CA GLU A 281 -30.64 -44.73 3.64
C GLU A 281 -29.49 -45.13 4.58
N ALA A 282 -28.81 -44.16 5.19
CA ALA A 282 -27.68 -44.38 6.09
C ALA A 282 -27.78 -43.60 7.43
N ALA A 283 -28.99 -43.23 7.83
CA ALA A 283 -29.30 -42.70 9.16
C ALA A 283 -30.47 -43.51 9.74
#